data_AF-A0A852DST3-F1
#
_entry.id   AF-A0A852DST3-F1
#
_cell.length_a   1.000
_cell.length_b   1.000
_cell.length_c   1.000
_cell.angle_alpha   90.00
_cell.angle_beta   90.00
_cell.angle_gamma   90.00
#
_symmetry.space_group_name_H-M   'P 1'
#
loop_
_entity.id
_entity.type
_entity.pdbx_description
1 polymer ?
#
loop_
_entity_poly.entity_id
_entity_poly.type
_entity_poly.pdbx_seq_one_letter_code
_entity_poly.pdbx_strand_id
1 'polypeptide(L)' 'MSRFLNVLRSWLVMVSVIAAGNTLQSFRDHGFLSEKLYTASPGLVNGLQARTFGVWTLLSSVIRCLCAIDIRNRT' A
#
# COMPACT_ATOMS: atom_id res chain seq x y z
N MET A 1 10.29 17.55 19.73
CA MET A 1 10.44 16.59 18.60
C MET A 1 9.78 15.22 18.81
N SER A 2 9.64 14.68 20.04
CA SER A 2 9.08 13.33 20.25
C SER A 2 7.60 13.16 19.86
N ARG A 3 6.75 14.18 20.10
CA ARG A 3 5.32 14.16 19.72
C ARG A 3 5.10 13.99 18.22
N PHE A 4 5.87 14.70 17.40
CA PHE A 4 5.81 14.60 15.93
C PHE A 4 6.18 13.20 15.44
N LEU A 5 7.24 12.60 16.01
CA LEU A 5 7.66 11.24 15.67
C LEU A 5 6.61 10.19 16.04
N ASN A 6 5.92 10.36 17.16
CA ASN A 6 4.84 9.44 17.56
C ASN A 6 3.63 9.55 16.61
N VAL A 7 3.29 10.76 16.17
CA VAL A 7 2.25 10.97 15.15
C VAL A 7 2.65 10.35 13.82
N LEU A 8 3.90 10.56 13.37
CA LEU A 8 4.42 9.97 12.14
C LEU A 8 4.42 8.45 12.19
N ARG A 9 4.82 7.85 13.33
CA ARG A 9 4.80 6.41 13.54
C ARG A 9 3.39 5.85 13.44
N SER A 10 2.43 6.47 14.12
CA SER A 10 1.02 6.05 14.07
C SER A 10 0.45 6.19 12.65
N TRP A 11 0.82 7.28 11.95
CA TRP A 11 0.44 7.53 10.56
C TRP A 11 0.98 6.47 9.60
N LEU A 12 2.26 6.11 9.72
CA LEU A 12 2.88 5.07 8.89
C LEU A 12 2.21 3.71 9.10
N VAL A 13 1.87 3.36 10.34
CA VAL A 13 1.11 2.14 10.65
C VAL A 13 -0.27 2.18 9.99
N MET A 14 -1.01 3.28 10.13
CA MET A 14 -2.32 3.44 9.50
C MET A 14 -2.26 3.27 7.97
N VAL A 15 -1.31 3.94 7.31
CA VAL A 15 -1.12 3.82 5.85
C VAL A 15 -0.71 2.40 5.46
N SER A 16 0.08 1.70 6.28
CA SER A 16 0.46 0.30 6.02
C SER A 16 -0.74 -0.64 6.06
N VAL A 17 -1.66 -0.46 7.03
CA VAL A 17 -2.88 -1.28 7.14
C VAL A 17 -3.81 -1.02 5.96
N ILE A 18 -4.00 0.24 5.57
CA ILE A 18 -4.83 0.61 4.41
C ILE A 18 -4.22 0.04 3.11
N ALA A 19 -2.89 0.13 2.95
CA ALA A 19 -2.20 -0.43 1.79
C ALA A 19 -2.35 -1.97 1.73
N ALA A 20 -2.21 -2.67 2.86
CA ALA A 20 -2.45 -4.11 2.93
C ALA A 20 -3.90 -4.47 2.54
N GLY A 21 -4.90 -3.72 3.01
CA GLY A 21 -6.30 -3.88 2.61
C GLY A 21 -6.53 -3.65 1.11
N ASN A 22 -5.85 -2.68 0.50
CA ASN A 22 -5.90 -2.45 -0.95
C ASN A 22 -5.28 -3.60 -1.74
N THR A 23 -4.22 -4.23 -1.23
CA THR A 23 -3.61 -5.39 -1.89
C THR A 23 -4.61 -6.54 -1.98
N LEU A 24 -5.30 -6.82 -0.88
CA LEU A 24 -6.29 -7.88 -0.81
C LEU A 24 -7.43 -7.63 -1.80
N GLN A 25 -7.87 -6.38 -1.95
CA GLN A 25 -8.85 -5.98 -2.96
C GLN A 25 -8.33 -6.20 -4.38
N SER A 26 -7.09 -5.83 -4.69
CA SER A 26 -6.48 -6.08 -6.01
C SER A 26 -6.33 -7.57 -6.35
N PHE A 27 -6.19 -8.45 -5.34
CA PHE A 27 -6.12 -9.90 -5.53
C PHE A 27 -7.49 -10.57 -5.65
N ARG A 28 -8.50 -10.05 -4.95
CA ARG A 28 -9.87 -10.60 -4.96
C ARG A 28 -10.66 -10.12 -6.16
N ASP A 29 -10.49 -8.87 -6.55
CA ASP A 29 -11.32 -8.24 -7.58
C ASP A 29 -10.47 -7.36 -8.51
N HIS A 30 -10.19 -7.88 -9.70
CA HIS A 30 -9.34 -7.18 -10.67
C HIS A 30 -10.07 -5.97 -11.27
N GLY A 31 -11.40 -5.98 -11.23
CA GLY A 31 -12.27 -4.89 -11.70
C GLY A 31 -12.10 -3.62 -10.89
N PHE A 32 -11.72 -3.71 -9.60
CA PHE A 32 -11.50 -2.53 -8.77
C PHE A 32 -10.36 -1.64 -9.30
N LEU A 33 -9.28 -2.24 -9.82
CA LEU A 33 -8.16 -1.47 -10.39
C LEU A 33 -8.52 -0.80 -11.72
N SER A 34 -9.20 -1.56 -12.58
CA SER A 34 -9.58 -1.11 -13.92
C SER A 34 -10.67 -0.04 -13.87
N GLU A 35 -11.66 -0.20 -13.00
CA GLU A 35 -12.86 0.64 -12.92
C GLU A 35 -12.69 1.87 -12.03
N LYS A 36 -11.80 1.84 -11.02
CA LYS A 36 -11.65 2.95 -10.06
C LYS A 36 -10.32 3.70 -10.17
N LEU A 37 -9.26 3.04 -10.67
CA LEU A 37 -7.90 3.62 -10.71
C LEU A 37 -7.44 3.96 -12.13
N TYR A 38 -7.72 3.09 -13.10
CA TYR A 38 -7.35 3.26 -14.51
C TYR A 38 -8.58 3.48 -15.42
N THR A 39 -9.47 4.38 -15.01
CA THR A 39 -10.70 4.74 -15.74
C THR A 39 -10.47 5.25 -17.17
N ALA A 40 -9.27 5.74 -17.47
CA ALA A 40 -8.90 6.23 -18.80
C ALA A 40 -8.61 5.12 -19.82
N SER A 41 -8.31 3.89 -19.39
CA SER A 41 -8.02 2.75 -20.29
C SER A 41 -8.28 1.40 -19.60
N PRO A 42 -9.54 1.12 -19.24
CA PRO A 42 -9.89 -0.10 -18.51
C PRO A 42 -9.60 -1.39 -19.30
N GLY A 43 -9.52 -1.32 -20.64
CA GLY A 43 -9.19 -2.45 -21.51
C GLY A 43 -7.70 -2.83 -21.56
N LEU A 44 -6.78 -1.99 -21.06
CA LEU A 44 -5.35 -2.32 -20.96
C LEU A 44 -5.00 -3.02 -19.64
N VAL A 45 -5.92 -3.05 -18.68
CA VAL A 45 -5.69 -3.60 -17.34
C VAL A 45 -5.93 -5.10 -17.36
N ASN A 46 -4.83 -5.86 -17.54
CA ASN A 46 -4.86 -7.32 -17.49
C ASN A 46 -4.75 -7.83 -16.04
N GLY A 47 -5.26 -9.02 -15.74
CA GLY A 47 -5.21 -9.61 -14.40
C GLY A 47 -3.78 -9.76 -13.84
N LEU A 48 -2.78 -9.88 -14.73
CA LEU A 48 -1.37 -9.88 -14.35
C LEU A 48 -0.91 -8.51 -13.82
N GLN A 49 -1.33 -7.41 -14.43
CA GLN A 49 -0.99 -6.05 -14.00
C GLN A 49 -1.63 -5.72 -12.65
N ALA A 50 -2.87 -6.15 -12.43
CA ALA A 50 -3.55 -6.00 -11.14
C ALA A 50 -2.79 -6.70 -9.99
N ARG A 51 -2.23 -7.89 -10.25
CA ARG A 51 -1.39 -8.61 -9.29
C ARG A 51 -0.06 -7.90 -9.06
N THR A 52 0.61 -7.41 -10.10
CA THR A 52 1.86 -6.65 -9.95
C THR A 52 1.66 -5.38 -9.11
N PHE A 53 0.57 -4.65 -9.35
CA PHE A 53 0.19 -3.50 -8.54
C PHE A 53 -0.12 -3.89 -7.08
N GLY A 54 -0.83 -5.00 -6.87
CA GLY A 54 -1.09 -5.56 -5.55
C GLY A 54 0.21 -5.91 -4.81
N VAL A 55 1.14 -6.61 -5.44
CA VAL A 55 2.46 -6.96 -4.85
C VAL A 55 3.29 -5.71 -4.56
N TRP A 56 3.29 -4.73 -5.46
CA TRP A 56 3.98 -3.46 -5.25
C TRP A 56 3.43 -2.73 -4.02
N THR A 57 2.10 -2.64 -3.90
CA THR A 57 1.43 -2.02 -2.76
C THR A 57 1.73 -2.78 -1.46
N LEU A 58 1.84 -4.12 -1.53
CA LEU A 58 2.12 -4.96 -0.37
C LEU A 58 3.53 -4.71 0.13
N LEU A 59 4.51 -4.74 -0.77
CA LEU A 59 5.90 -4.43 -0.49
C LEU A 59 6.03 -3.03 0.13
N SER A 60 5.33 -2.06 -0.47
CA SER A 60 5.21 -0.70 0.04
C SER A 60 4.65 -0.65 1.47
N SER A 61 3.66 -1.48 1.80
CA SER A 61 3.09 -1.54 3.15
C SER A 61 4.08 -2.11 4.16
N VAL A 62 4.82 -3.15 3.79
CA VAL A 62 5.82 -3.80 4.64
C VAL A 62 6.95 -2.82 4.97
N ILE A 63 7.47 -2.11 3.97
CA ILE A 63 8.52 -1.11 4.17
C ILE A 63 8.03 -0.01 5.13
N ARG A 64 6.80 0.51 4.94
CA ARG A 64 6.23 1.53 5.84
C ARG A 64 6.08 1.02 7.28
N CYS A 65 5.70 -0.25 7.46
CA CYS A 65 5.61 -0.87 8.77
C CYS A 65 7.00 -1.01 9.43
N LEU A 66 8.01 -1.46 8.68
CA LEU A 66 9.39 -1.55 9.15
C LEU A 66 9.94 -0.18 9.55
N CYS A 67 9.72 0.85 8.73
CA CYS A 67 10.09 2.24 9.05
C CYS A 67 9.33 2.77 10.28
N ALA A 68 8.10 2.33 10.52
CA ALA A 68 7.37 2.71 11.73
C ALA A 68 7.97 2.04 12.99
N ILE A 69 8.44 0.79 12.87
CA ILE A 69 9.09 0.07 13.98
C ILE A 69 10.44 0.70 14.31
N ASP A 70 11.28 0.91 13.30
CA ASP A 70 12.62 1.48 13.45
C ASP A 70 12.72 2.91 12.91
N ILE A 71 11.89 3.82 13.45
CA ILE A 71 11.82 5.21 12.96
C ILE A 71 13.10 6.02 13.24
N ARG A 72 13.99 5.50 14.09
CA ARG A 72 15.23 6.18 14.49
C ARG A 72 16.46 5.62 13.77
N ASN A 73 16.33 4.56 12.98
CA ASN A 73 17.41 3.89 12.24
C ASN A 73 18.68 3.73 13.10
N ARG A 74 18.51 3.20 14.32
CA ARG A 74 19.59 3.04 15.31
C ARG A 74 20.17 1.62 15.18
N THR A 75 20.81 1.34 14.05
CA THR A 75 21.80 0.26 13.92
C THR A 75 23.14 0.70 14.48
#